data_AF-A0A1Q7AXM6-F1
#
_entry.id   AF-A0A1Q7AXM6-F1
#
_cell.length_a   1.000
_cell.length_b   1.000
_cell.length_c   1.000
_cell.angle_alpha   90.00
_cell.angle_beta   90.00
_cell.angle_gamma   90.00
#
_symmetry.space_group_name_H-M   'P 1'
#
loop_
_entity.id
_entity.type
_entity.pdbx_description
1 polymer ?
#
loop_
_entity_poly.entity_id
_entity_poly.type
_entity_poly.pdbx_seq_one_letter_code
_entity_poly.pdbx_strand_id
1 'polypeptide(L)'
;MGFAVFDRQAGTFTAQQHVTTQFRSASLVKLLIALDFLWNRGPAYAIPAADRPRLDVMLRSSDDNAASYYWKAGGADQIVTRMVGRLGLQNTAPPSAAGRTGWGTTGLSAADVVRIYRYLLDTAPAPVRDYVMGNLHQSTPCGTDRYHQAFGIPSAFGRPWAAKQGWHGFGDTPADPCSGTGGAALTVPADSRILNGAVLHTTGTVGAGDRSIVVVLTQSPTGTTFAKATALLTRLVRSLPVPGGVPTPA
;
A
#
# COMPACT_ATOMS: atom_id res chain seq x y z
N MET A 1 5.38 15.11 3.02
CA MET A 1 4.94 14.17 1.96
C MET A 1 6.15 13.74 1.15
N GLY A 2 6.07 12.57 0.52
CA GLY A 2 7.00 12.12 -0.52
C GLY A 2 6.21 11.38 -1.60
N PHE A 3 6.56 11.55 -2.86
CA PHE A 3 5.84 10.94 -3.97
C PHE A 3 6.76 10.61 -5.14
N ALA A 4 6.31 9.69 -5.98
CA ALA A 4 6.92 9.35 -7.25
C ALA A 4 5.86 8.89 -8.24
N VAL A 5 6.01 9.30 -9.51
CA VAL A 5 5.28 8.78 -10.66
C VAL A 5 6.30 8.26 -11.66
N PHE A 6 6.26 6.96 -11.92
CA PHE A 6 7.17 6.29 -12.85
C PHE A 6 6.39 5.79 -14.07
N ASP A 7 6.73 6.29 -15.25
CA ASP A 7 6.19 5.79 -16.52
C ASP A 7 7.00 4.57 -16.94
N ARG A 8 6.39 3.38 -16.88
CA ARG A 8 7.04 2.12 -17.23
C ARG A 8 7.36 2.01 -18.71
N GLN A 9 6.59 2.66 -19.58
CA GLN A 9 6.86 2.63 -21.03
C GLN A 9 8.08 3.48 -21.39
N ALA A 10 8.19 4.67 -20.78
CA ALA A 10 9.32 5.57 -21.00
C ALA A 10 10.55 5.22 -20.12
N GLY A 11 10.37 4.39 -19.08
CA GLY A 11 11.43 4.02 -18.14
C GLY A 11 11.91 5.18 -17.26
N THR A 12 11.09 6.22 -17.07
CA THR A 12 11.49 7.46 -16.40
C THR A 12 10.45 7.96 -15.39
N PHE A 13 10.89 8.79 -14.45
CA PHE A 13 10.00 9.48 -13.53
C PHE A 13 9.42 10.74 -14.17
N THR A 14 8.09 10.87 -14.19
CA THR A 14 7.42 12.10 -14.64
C THR A 14 7.25 13.12 -13.53
N ALA A 15 7.26 12.67 -12.28
CA ALA A 15 7.25 13.51 -11.09
C ALA A 15 7.85 12.77 -9.90
N GLN A 16 8.61 13.47 -9.05
CA GLN A 16 9.15 12.91 -7.82
C GLN A 16 9.52 13.99 -6.80
N GLN A 17 9.33 13.69 -5.52
CA GLN A 17 9.74 14.54 -4.42
C GLN A 17 9.97 13.73 -3.15
N HIS A 18 11.05 14.02 -2.42
CA HIS A 18 11.39 13.38 -1.13
C HIS A 18 11.34 11.84 -1.19
N VAL A 19 11.85 11.26 -2.27
CA VAL A 19 11.62 9.84 -2.60
C VAL A 19 12.30 8.86 -1.65
N THR A 20 13.32 9.30 -0.90
CA THR A 20 14.04 8.51 0.10
C THR A 20 13.52 8.71 1.52
N THR A 21 12.63 9.68 1.75
CA THR A 21 12.08 9.95 3.09
C THR A 21 11.25 8.76 3.55
N GLN A 22 11.50 8.30 4.78
CA GLN A 22 10.76 7.22 5.40
C GLN A 22 9.42 7.70 5.98
N PHE A 23 8.38 6.93 5.70
CA PHE A 23 7.05 7.08 6.26
C PHE A 23 6.60 5.77 6.90
N ARG A 24 5.69 5.88 7.87
CA ARG A 24 4.96 4.73 8.41
C ARG A 24 4.22 4.08 7.25
N SER A 25 4.46 2.81 7.00
CA SER A 25 3.82 2.10 5.89
C SER A 25 2.30 1.98 6.03
N ALA A 26 1.80 1.84 7.26
CA ALA A 26 0.45 1.37 7.52
C ALA A 26 0.18 0.11 6.67
N SER A 27 -0.95 0.03 6.00
CA SER A 27 -1.34 -1.13 5.20
C SER A 27 -0.53 -1.38 3.92
N LEU A 28 0.41 -0.50 3.54
CA LEU A 28 1.26 -0.72 2.38
C LEU A 28 2.25 -1.88 2.57
N VAL A 29 2.66 -2.18 3.82
CA VAL A 29 3.53 -3.33 4.11
C VAL A 29 2.90 -4.67 3.73
N LYS A 30 1.57 -4.73 3.58
CA LYS A 30 0.85 -5.93 3.14
C LYS A 30 1.33 -6.41 1.75
N LEU A 31 1.91 -5.52 0.93
CA LEU A 31 2.60 -5.90 -0.31
C LEU A 31 3.84 -6.77 -0.04
N LEU A 32 4.65 -6.38 0.95
CA LEU A 32 5.83 -7.15 1.37
C LEU A 32 5.45 -8.47 2.03
N ILE A 33 4.38 -8.48 2.85
CA ILE A 33 3.84 -9.69 3.47
C ILE A 33 3.38 -10.69 2.39
N ALA A 34 2.61 -10.23 1.40
CA ALA A 34 2.15 -11.07 0.30
C ALA A 34 3.32 -11.58 -0.57
N LEU A 35 4.28 -10.72 -0.90
CA LEU A 35 5.46 -11.11 -1.66
C LEU A 35 6.33 -12.13 -0.92
N ASP A 36 6.52 -11.97 0.39
CA ASP A 36 7.27 -12.92 1.20
C ASP A 36 6.57 -14.27 1.28
N PHE A 37 5.24 -14.29 1.48
CA PHE A 37 4.45 -15.52 1.46
C PHE A 37 4.59 -16.27 0.12
N LEU A 38 4.55 -15.53 -0.99
CA LEU A 38 4.63 -16.05 -2.37
C LEU A 38 6.05 -16.39 -2.82
N TRP A 39 7.08 -16.02 -2.05
CA TRP A 39 8.46 -16.13 -2.49
C TRP A 39 8.88 -17.60 -2.65
N ASN A 40 9.38 -17.96 -3.85
CA ASN A 40 9.95 -19.27 -4.16
C ASN A 40 9.08 -20.48 -3.73
N ARG A 41 7.75 -20.39 -3.84
CA ARG A 41 6.81 -21.49 -3.51
C ARG A 41 6.79 -22.66 -4.52
N GLY A 42 7.82 -22.78 -5.36
CA GLY A 42 7.88 -23.74 -6.46
C GLY A 42 7.22 -23.24 -7.76
N PRO A 43 7.30 -24.03 -8.85
CA PRO A 43 7.02 -23.56 -10.21
C PRO A 43 5.57 -23.13 -10.42
N ALA A 44 4.61 -23.73 -9.70
CA ALA A 44 3.20 -23.40 -9.80
C ALA A 44 2.76 -22.24 -8.90
N TYR A 45 3.62 -21.79 -7.96
CA TYR A 45 3.28 -20.76 -6.97
C TYR A 45 1.93 -21.00 -6.27
N ALA A 46 1.63 -22.27 -5.96
CA ALA A 46 0.33 -22.66 -5.43
C ALA A 46 0.07 -21.98 -4.08
N ILE A 47 -1.08 -21.31 -4.00
CA ILE A 47 -1.61 -20.73 -2.77
C ILE A 47 -2.55 -21.77 -2.15
N PRO A 48 -2.27 -22.26 -0.94
CA PRO A 48 -3.16 -23.20 -0.26
C PRO A 48 -4.58 -22.64 -0.15
N ALA A 49 -5.58 -23.53 -0.22
CA ALA A 49 -6.99 -23.14 -0.22
C ALA A 49 -7.38 -22.30 1.01
N ALA A 50 -6.77 -22.58 2.18
CA ALA A 50 -7.00 -21.83 3.41
C ALA A 50 -6.35 -20.44 3.43
N ASP A 51 -5.36 -20.18 2.56
CA ASP A 51 -4.64 -18.91 2.50
C ASP A 51 -5.27 -17.94 1.50
N ARG A 52 -5.79 -18.47 0.40
CA ARG A 52 -6.31 -17.66 -0.70
C ARG A 52 -7.35 -16.62 -0.27
N PRO A 53 -8.45 -16.96 0.43
CA PRO A 53 -9.42 -15.95 0.86
C PRO A 53 -8.84 -14.92 1.83
N ARG A 54 -7.85 -15.32 2.66
CA ARG A 54 -7.19 -14.43 3.62
C ARG A 54 -6.28 -13.42 2.93
N LEU A 55 -5.50 -13.87 1.95
CA LEU A 55 -4.65 -13.00 1.12
C LEU A 55 -5.50 -12.08 0.23
N ASP A 56 -6.59 -12.60 -0.34
CA ASP A 56 -7.49 -11.81 -1.18
C ASP A 56 -8.07 -10.63 -0.39
N VAL A 57 -8.62 -10.86 0.80
CA VAL A 57 -9.19 -9.79 1.63
C VAL A 57 -8.11 -8.84 2.18
N MET A 58 -6.90 -9.34 2.47
CA MET A 58 -5.76 -8.51 2.89
C MET A 58 -5.36 -7.51 1.79
N LEU A 59 -5.36 -7.94 0.53
CA LEU A 59 -4.95 -7.10 -0.60
C LEU A 59 -6.08 -6.18 -1.08
N ARG A 60 -7.33 -6.66 -1.13
CA ARG A 60 -8.49 -5.91 -1.65
C ARG A 60 -9.10 -4.95 -0.63
N SER A 61 -9.39 -5.46 0.56
CA SER A 61 -10.10 -4.76 1.65
C SER A 61 -9.19 -4.38 2.81
N SER A 62 -7.87 -4.54 2.63
CA SER A 62 -6.86 -4.13 3.60
C SER A 62 -6.99 -4.79 4.98
N ASP A 63 -7.42 -6.05 5.05
CA ASP A 63 -7.72 -6.70 6.32
C ASP A 63 -6.52 -6.86 7.27
N ASP A 64 -6.71 -6.40 8.51
CA ASP A 64 -5.68 -6.37 9.56
C ASP A 64 -5.52 -7.71 10.29
N ASN A 65 -6.58 -8.51 10.37
CA ASN A 65 -6.50 -9.87 10.92
C ASN A 65 -5.59 -10.74 10.03
N ALA A 66 -5.82 -10.67 8.72
CA ALA A 66 -5.03 -11.35 7.71
C ALA A 66 -3.57 -10.91 7.74
N ALA A 67 -3.30 -9.59 7.78
CA ALA A 67 -1.94 -9.09 7.90
C ALA A 67 -1.25 -9.54 9.19
N SER A 68 -1.96 -9.50 10.32
CA SER A 68 -1.41 -9.91 11.62
C SER A 68 -1.11 -11.42 11.66
N TYR A 69 -1.98 -12.23 11.03
CA TYR A 69 -1.75 -13.66 10.85
C TYR A 69 -0.45 -13.93 10.10
N TYR A 70 -0.28 -13.36 8.91
CA TYR A 70 0.91 -13.58 8.09
C TYR A 70 2.16 -12.91 8.67
N TRP A 71 2.01 -11.77 9.35
CA TRP A 71 3.09 -11.12 10.07
C TRP A 71 3.65 -12.05 11.15
N LYS A 72 2.80 -12.64 11.99
CA LYS A 72 3.23 -13.60 13.00
C LYS A 72 3.82 -14.86 12.37
N ALA A 73 3.13 -15.45 11.39
CA ALA A 73 3.56 -16.68 10.73
C ALA A 73 4.91 -16.52 9.99
N GLY A 74 5.17 -15.35 9.40
CA GLY A 74 6.40 -15.05 8.68
C GLY A 74 7.57 -14.57 9.56
N GLY A 75 7.42 -14.56 10.89
CA GLY A 75 8.49 -14.15 11.81
C GLY A 75 8.64 -12.64 11.97
N ALA A 76 7.55 -11.89 11.84
CA ALA A 76 7.46 -10.45 12.05
C ALA A 76 8.49 -9.67 11.20
N ASP A 77 9.39 -8.92 11.83
CA ASP A 77 10.42 -8.10 11.20
C ASP A 77 11.26 -8.85 10.15
N GLN A 78 11.39 -10.17 10.29
CA GLN A 78 12.11 -11.01 9.33
C GLN A 78 11.50 -10.97 7.92
N ILE A 79 10.19 -10.72 7.79
CA ILE A 79 9.53 -10.49 6.49
C ILE A 79 10.17 -9.26 5.82
N VAL A 80 10.29 -8.17 6.55
CA VAL A 80 10.85 -6.91 6.02
C VAL A 80 12.32 -7.10 5.67
N THR A 81 13.11 -7.73 6.55
CA THR A 81 14.53 -8.02 6.29
C THR A 81 14.73 -8.85 5.01
N ARG A 82 13.95 -9.92 4.83
CA ARG A 82 14.02 -10.74 3.61
C ARG A 82 13.65 -9.94 2.37
N MET A 83 12.56 -9.16 2.42
CA MET A 83 12.11 -8.37 1.28
C MET A 83 13.06 -7.23 0.93
N VAL A 84 13.67 -6.58 1.92
CA VAL A 84 14.73 -5.59 1.73
C VAL A 84 15.88 -6.20 0.94
N GLY A 85 16.40 -7.36 1.35
CA GLY A 85 17.48 -8.03 0.64
C GLY A 85 17.09 -8.51 -0.77
N ARG A 86 15.94 -9.16 -0.89
CA ARG A 86 15.46 -9.75 -2.16
C ARG A 86 15.11 -8.71 -3.22
N LEU A 87 14.54 -7.59 -2.80
CA LEU A 87 14.14 -6.52 -3.73
C LEU A 87 15.22 -5.44 -3.84
N GLY A 88 16.21 -5.38 -2.94
CA GLY A 88 17.22 -4.33 -2.88
C GLY A 88 16.66 -2.98 -2.44
N LEU A 89 15.73 -2.97 -1.48
CA LEU A 89 15.10 -1.75 -0.94
C LEU A 89 16.12 -1.00 -0.07
N GLN A 90 16.26 0.30 -0.27
CA GLN A 90 17.35 1.08 0.36
C GLN A 90 16.91 1.85 1.59
N ASN A 91 15.63 2.22 1.66
CA ASN A 91 15.08 3.06 2.73
C ASN A 91 13.85 2.38 3.37
N THR A 92 13.72 1.07 3.23
CA THR A 92 12.68 0.28 3.90
C THR A 92 13.31 -0.40 5.10
N ALA A 93 12.69 -0.28 6.28
CA ALA A 93 13.26 -0.78 7.52
C ALA A 93 12.17 -1.44 8.39
N PRO A 94 12.52 -2.55 9.09
CA PRO A 94 11.59 -3.19 10.00
C PRO A 94 11.23 -2.26 11.18
N PRO A 95 10.08 -2.46 11.84
CA PRO A 95 9.68 -1.73 13.04
C PRO A 95 10.78 -1.58 14.10
N SER A 96 11.50 -2.67 14.41
CA SER A 96 12.54 -2.67 15.46
C SER A 96 13.70 -1.73 15.18
N ALA A 97 14.01 -1.42 13.92
CA ALA A 97 15.07 -0.47 13.55
C ALA A 97 14.77 0.95 14.05
N ALA A 98 13.50 1.26 14.33
CA ALA A 98 13.06 2.53 14.93
C ALA A 98 12.54 2.35 16.36
N GLY A 99 12.85 1.24 17.03
CA GLY A 99 12.38 0.92 18.37
C GLY A 99 10.87 0.69 18.47
N ARG A 100 10.21 0.29 17.37
CA ARG A 100 8.75 0.07 17.30
C ARG A 100 8.39 -1.40 17.11
N THR A 101 7.10 -1.70 17.22
CA THR A 101 6.52 -3.02 16.93
C THR A 101 5.34 -2.93 15.96
N GLY A 102 4.90 -4.08 15.45
CA GLY A 102 3.71 -4.20 14.60
C GLY A 102 3.98 -3.88 13.13
N TRP A 103 3.41 -4.69 12.22
CA TRP A 103 3.65 -4.59 10.77
C TRP A 103 3.46 -3.17 10.22
N GLY A 104 2.42 -2.47 10.66
CA GLY A 104 2.05 -1.16 10.13
C GLY A 104 3.04 -0.05 10.44
N THR A 105 3.98 -0.27 11.36
CA THR A 105 5.03 0.70 11.69
C THR A 105 6.30 0.54 10.85
N THR A 106 6.34 -0.44 9.94
CA THR A 106 7.43 -0.61 8.96
C THR A 106 7.69 0.71 8.25
N GLY A 107 8.94 1.15 8.22
CA GLY A 107 9.35 2.34 7.48
C GLY A 107 9.44 2.02 5.99
N LEU A 108 8.88 2.86 5.13
CA LEU A 108 9.01 2.75 3.68
C LEU A 108 9.26 4.11 3.03
N SER A 109 9.76 4.11 1.79
CA SER A 109 10.01 5.32 1.01
C SER A 109 9.31 5.25 -0.34
N ALA A 110 9.11 6.39 -1.02
CA ALA A 110 8.46 6.38 -2.32
C ALA A 110 9.29 5.63 -3.38
N ALA A 111 10.62 5.78 -3.33
CA ALA A 111 11.54 5.05 -4.20
C ALA A 111 11.43 3.53 -4.04
N ASP A 112 11.37 3.04 -2.79
CA ASP A 112 11.26 1.60 -2.53
C ASP A 112 9.89 1.05 -2.91
N VAL A 113 8.82 1.81 -2.69
CA VAL A 113 7.50 1.37 -3.14
C VAL A 113 7.43 1.28 -4.66
N VAL A 114 8.02 2.24 -5.39
CA VAL A 114 8.16 2.10 -6.86
C VAL A 114 8.93 0.84 -7.21
N ARG A 115 10.01 0.53 -6.48
CA ARG A 115 10.81 -0.69 -6.69
C ARG A 115 10.03 -1.97 -6.44
N ILE A 116 9.13 -1.99 -5.44
CA ILE A 116 8.20 -3.11 -5.19
C ILE A 116 7.27 -3.33 -6.39
N TYR A 117 6.64 -2.28 -6.92
CA TYR A 117 5.77 -2.40 -8.08
C TYR A 117 6.54 -2.78 -9.35
N ARG A 118 7.75 -2.25 -9.55
CA ARG A 118 8.60 -2.66 -10.68
C ARG A 118 8.98 -4.13 -10.60
N TYR A 119 9.33 -4.64 -9.43
CA TYR A 119 9.54 -6.08 -9.27
C TYR A 119 8.27 -6.86 -9.67
N LEU A 120 7.12 -6.50 -9.11
CA LEU A 120 5.84 -7.17 -9.41
C LEU A 120 5.54 -7.19 -10.91
N LEU A 121 5.72 -6.07 -11.59
CA LEU A 121 5.29 -5.90 -12.98
C LEU A 121 6.33 -6.38 -14.00
N ASP A 122 7.63 -6.22 -13.70
CA ASP A 122 8.71 -6.37 -14.68
C ASP A 122 9.51 -7.67 -14.47
N THR A 123 9.51 -8.25 -13.26
CA THR A 123 10.44 -9.35 -12.92
C THR A 123 9.80 -10.53 -12.19
N ALA A 124 8.73 -10.31 -11.44
CA ALA A 124 8.09 -11.37 -10.69
C ALA A 124 7.58 -12.47 -11.62
N PRO A 125 7.62 -13.75 -11.17
CA PRO A 125 6.97 -14.85 -11.87
C PRO A 125 5.52 -14.50 -12.19
N ALA A 126 5.04 -14.83 -13.40
CA ALA A 126 3.70 -14.46 -13.86
C ALA A 126 2.59 -14.81 -12.85
N PRO A 127 2.55 -16.02 -12.22
CA PRO A 127 1.55 -16.32 -11.20
C PRO A 127 1.56 -15.38 -9.99
N VAL A 128 2.73 -14.88 -9.58
CA VAL A 128 2.87 -13.92 -8.47
C VAL A 128 2.35 -12.55 -8.88
N ARG A 129 2.78 -12.05 -10.04
CA ARG A 129 2.32 -10.78 -10.61
C ARG A 129 0.80 -10.78 -10.75
N ASP A 130 0.28 -11.79 -11.44
CA ASP A 130 -1.13 -11.88 -11.81
C ASP A 130 -2.01 -12.00 -10.56
N TYR A 131 -1.55 -12.74 -9.54
CA TYR A 131 -2.27 -12.83 -8.27
C TYR A 131 -2.28 -11.52 -7.48
N VAL A 132 -1.12 -10.88 -7.30
CA VAL A 132 -1.02 -9.65 -6.49
C VAL A 132 -1.69 -8.48 -7.21
N MET A 133 -1.32 -8.20 -8.47
CA MET A 133 -1.90 -7.10 -9.24
C MET A 133 -3.38 -7.34 -9.51
N GLY A 134 -3.80 -8.58 -9.80
CA GLY A 134 -5.20 -8.92 -9.97
C GLY A 134 -6.05 -8.63 -8.73
N ASN A 135 -5.51 -8.84 -7.53
CA ASN A 135 -6.16 -8.43 -6.28
C ASN A 135 -6.18 -6.91 -6.11
N LEU A 136 -5.09 -6.19 -6.42
CA LEU A 136 -5.04 -4.72 -6.30
C LEU A 136 -5.97 -4.01 -7.30
N HIS A 137 -6.20 -4.58 -8.49
CA HIS A 137 -7.22 -4.11 -9.44
C HIS A 137 -8.64 -4.24 -8.89
N GLN A 138 -8.86 -5.20 -7.99
CA GLN A 138 -10.11 -5.48 -7.31
C GLN A 138 -10.18 -4.85 -5.92
N SER A 139 -9.36 -3.82 -5.64
CA SER A 139 -9.49 -3.01 -4.42
C SER A 139 -10.93 -2.53 -4.24
N THR A 140 -11.44 -2.71 -3.02
CA THR A 140 -12.83 -2.42 -2.65
C THR A 140 -12.94 -0.98 -2.13
N PRO A 141 -14.15 -0.37 -2.16
CA PRO A 141 -14.32 0.99 -1.65
C PRO A 141 -14.15 1.10 -0.12
N CYS A 142 -14.37 0.01 0.62
CA CYS A 142 -14.29 -0.03 2.09
C CYS A 142 -13.13 -0.92 2.56
N GLY A 143 -12.37 -0.43 3.54
CA GLY A 143 -11.52 -1.29 4.37
C GLY A 143 -12.36 -2.18 5.28
N THR A 144 -11.80 -3.30 5.75
CA THR A 144 -12.48 -4.13 6.76
C THR A 144 -12.62 -3.43 8.11
N ASP A 145 -11.92 -2.32 8.33
CA ASP A 145 -12.05 -1.43 9.48
C ASP A 145 -13.14 -0.35 9.29
N ARG A 146 -13.92 -0.43 8.20
CA ARG A 146 -15.00 0.48 7.82
C ARG A 146 -14.54 1.87 7.37
N TYR A 147 -13.25 2.13 7.21
CA TYR A 147 -12.81 3.36 6.55
C TYR A 147 -13.06 3.29 5.04
N HIS A 148 -13.43 4.42 4.43
CA HIS A 148 -13.46 4.56 2.98
C HIS A 148 -12.02 4.54 2.46
N GLN A 149 -11.66 3.56 1.62
CA GLN A 149 -10.32 3.45 1.00
C GLN A 149 -10.31 3.81 -0.49
N ALA A 150 -11.46 4.14 -1.08
CA ALA A 150 -11.54 4.75 -2.40
C ALA A 150 -11.19 6.25 -2.34
N PHE A 151 -9.91 6.55 -2.09
CA PHE A 151 -9.31 7.90 -2.14
C PHE A 151 -7.98 7.84 -2.91
N GLY A 152 -7.47 8.99 -3.36
CA GLY A 152 -6.22 9.03 -4.13
C GLY A 152 -6.43 8.47 -5.53
N ILE A 153 -5.65 7.44 -5.93
CA ILE A 153 -5.74 6.85 -7.27
C ILE A 153 -7.18 6.48 -7.67
N PRO A 154 -7.95 5.69 -6.88
CA PRO A 154 -9.34 5.36 -7.18
C PRO A 154 -10.28 6.55 -7.43
N SER A 155 -10.03 7.70 -6.82
CA SER A 155 -10.90 8.89 -6.94
C SER A 155 -10.36 9.94 -7.90
N ALA A 156 -9.09 9.83 -8.30
CA ALA A 156 -8.43 10.75 -9.21
C ALA A 156 -8.51 10.30 -10.67
N PHE A 157 -8.63 8.98 -10.91
CA PHE A 157 -8.59 8.42 -12.26
C PHE A 157 -9.71 7.40 -12.51
N GLY A 158 -10.23 7.42 -13.74
CA GLY A 158 -11.04 6.34 -14.28
C GLY A 158 -10.21 5.06 -14.44
N ARG A 159 -10.87 3.90 -14.44
CA ARG A 159 -10.21 2.61 -14.71
C ARG A 159 -9.61 2.59 -16.13
N PRO A 160 -8.55 1.79 -16.37
CA PRO A 160 -7.94 0.83 -15.45
C PRO A 160 -6.95 1.46 -14.47
N TRP A 161 -7.00 0.97 -13.23
CA TRP A 161 -6.02 1.22 -12.18
C TRP A 161 -5.97 0.01 -11.23
N ALA A 162 -4.86 -0.14 -10.50
CA ALA A 162 -4.74 -0.99 -9.32
C ALA A 162 -4.34 -0.14 -8.13
N ALA A 163 -4.80 -0.45 -6.91
CA ALA A 163 -4.47 0.39 -5.76
C ALA A 163 -4.28 -0.41 -4.47
N LYS A 164 -3.34 0.05 -3.66
CA LYS A 164 -3.22 -0.27 -2.24
C LYS A 164 -3.11 1.03 -1.45
N GLN A 165 -3.99 1.19 -0.49
CA GLN A 165 -4.00 2.33 0.41
C GLN A 165 -3.42 1.95 1.78
N GLY A 166 -3.02 2.95 2.55
CA GLY A 166 -2.62 2.79 3.94
C GLY A 166 -2.91 4.03 4.76
N TRP A 167 -3.45 3.85 5.96
CA TRP A 167 -3.74 4.94 6.89
C TRP A 167 -3.47 4.51 8.33
N HIS A 168 -3.16 5.48 9.18
CA HIS A 168 -3.04 5.29 10.63
C HIS A 168 -3.19 6.64 11.32
N GLY A 169 -3.68 6.64 12.57
CA GLY A 169 -3.77 7.84 13.41
C GLY A 169 -5.08 8.62 13.24
N PHE A 170 -6.17 7.96 12.81
CA PHE A 170 -7.49 8.58 12.63
C PHE A 170 -8.58 8.05 13.58
N GLY A 171 -8.18 7.29 14.60
CA GLY A 171 -9.08 6.56 15.50
C GLY A 171 -9.40 5.14 14.99
N ASP A 172 -10.06 4.36 15.84
CA ASP A 172 -10.51 3.00 15.51
C ASP A 172 -11.90 3.00 14.84
N THR A 173 -12.67 4.07 15.03
CA THR A 173 -14.02 4.23 14.49
C THR A 173 -14.05 5.42 13.53
N PRO A 174 -14.33 5.22 12.23
CA PRO A 174 -14.50 6.32 11.30
C PRO A 174 -15.76 7.13 11.67
N ALA A 175 -15.68 8.46 11.50
CA ALA A 175 -16.83 9.34 11.70
C ALA A 175 -17.97 9.08 10.70
N ASP A 176 -17.63 8.60 9.51
CA ASP A 176 -18.54 8.18 8.44
C ASP A 176 -18.17 6.74 8.03
N PRO A 177 -18.81 5.71 8.63
CA PRO A 177 -18.47 4.32 8.34
C PRO A 177 -18.91 3.88 6.94
N CYS A 178 -17.97 3.31 6.19
CA CYS A 178 -18.20 2.77 4.86
C CYS A 178 -19.11 1.54 4.92
N SER A 179 -20.26 1.62 4.25
CA SER A 179 -21.26 0.55 4.16
C SER A 179 -21.04 -0.30 2.91
N GLY A 180 -19.99 -1.11 2.92
CA GLY A 180 -19.74 -2.20 1.98
C GLY A 180 -19.08 -3.31 2.77
N THR A 181 -19.65 -4.52 2.75
CA THR A 181 -19.30 -5.69 3.60
C THR A 181 -17.88 -5.66 4.17
N GLY A 182 -17.73 -5.07 5.36
CA GLY A 182 -16.47 -4.90 6.08
C GLY A 182 -16.54 -5.61 7.43
N GLY A 183 -15.47 -6.31 7.79
CA GLY A 183 -15.32 -6.99 9.07
C GLY A 183 -15.29 -6.04 10.27
N ALA A 184 -14.93 -6.57 11.44
CA ALA A 184 -14.68 -5.75 12.62
C ALA A 184 -13.24 -5.19 12.57
N ALA A 185 -13.08 -3.90 12.87
CA ALA A 185 -11.78 -3.28 13.06
C ALA A 185 -11.07 -3.92 14.27
N LEU A 186 -9.77 -4.23 14.14
CA LEU A 186 -8.92 -4.55 15.27
C LEU A 186 -8.15 -3.30 15.72
N THR A 187 -8.00 -3.14 17.03
CA THR A 187 -7.16 -2.11 17.64
C THR A 187 -5.68 -2.43 17.41
N VAL A 188 -4.98 -1.62 16.61
CA VAL A 188 -3.52 -1.66 16.48
C VAL A 188 -2.92 -0.57 17.37
N PRO A 189 -2.09 -0.90 18.39
CA PRO A 189 -1.51 0.10 19.28
C PRO A 189 -0.69 1.15 18.52
N ALA A 190 -0.89 2.42 18.85
CA ALA A 190 -0.13 3.53 18.29
C ALA A 190 1.22 3.69 19.01
N ASP A 191 2.34 3.67 18.28
CA ASP A 191 3.66 4.00 18.84
C ASP A 191 4.49 4.97 17.97
N SER A 192 5.21 5.87 18.64
CA SER A 192 5.86 7.13 18.21
C SER A 192 7.39 6.98 18.35
N ARG A 193 8.35 7.49 17.54
CA ARG A 193 8.72 8.89 17.20
C ARG A 193 9.50 9.01 15.87
N ILE A 194 9.28 10.09 15.12
CA ILE A 194 9.46 10.33 13.64
C ILE A 194 8.19 10.02 12.80
N LEU A 195 7.35 9.07 13.25
CA LEU A 195 6.06 8.66 12.66
C LEU A 195 4.84 9.14 13.49
N ASN A 196 4.87 10.39 13.96
CA ASN A 196 3.96 10.91 15.01
C ASN A 196 2.70 11.61 14.50
N GLY A 197 2.52 11.66 13.18
CA GLY A 197 1.33 12.23 12.56
C GLY A 197 0.42 11.15 12.01
N ALA A 198 -0.83 11.52 11.76
CA ALA A 198 -1.73 10.68 10.98
C ALA A 198 -1.14 10.52 9.57
N VAL A 199 -0.97 9.29 9.12
CA VAL A 199 -0.48 8.98 7.77
C VAL A 199 -1.64 8.54 6.91
N LEU A 200 -1.63 8.95 5.64
CA LEU A 200 -2.61 8.53 4.64
C LEU A 200 -1.89 8.43 3.30
N HIS A 201 -1.93 7.26 2.67
CA HIS A 201 -1.12 6.93 1.50
C HIS A 201 -1.97 6.28 0.42
N THR A 202 -1.62 6.56 -0.84
CA THR A 202 -2.14 5.83 -2.00
C THR A 202 -0.98 5.39 -2.87
N THR A 203 -0.98 4.12 -3.25
CA THR A 203 0.03 3.56 -4.15
C THR A 203 -0.64 2.60 -5.12
N GLY A 204 -0.07 2.44 -6.31
CA GLY A 204 -0.69 1.59 -7.31
C GLY A 204 -0.24 1.89 -8.72
N THR A 205 -1.08 1.47 -9.65
CA THR A 205 -0.85 1.63 -11.08
C THR A 205 -2.03 2.32 -11.75
N VAL A 206 -1.77 3.07 -12.81
CA VAL A 206 -2.76 3.82 -13.59
C VAL A 206 -2.50 3.63 -15.07
N GLY A 207 -3.58 3.48 -15.85
CA GLY A 207 -3.54 3.35 -17.29
C GLY A 207 -3.43 1.91 -17.77
N ALA A 208 -3.71 1.70 -19.06
CA ALA A 208 -3.70 0.37 -19.68
C ALA A 208 -2.34 -0.31 -19.50
N GLY A 209 -2.35 -1.61 -19.19
CA GLY A 209 -1.14 -2.40 -18.97
C GLY A 209 -0.31 -1.96 -17.76
N ASP A 210 -0.93 -1.32 -16.76
CA ASP A 210 -0.26 -0.79 -15.58
C ASP A 210 0.87 0.19 -15.94
N ARG A 211 0.60 1.11 -16.88
CA ARG A 211 1.62 1.98 -17.47
C ARG A 211 2.35 2.82 -16.42
N SER A 212 1.63 3.55 -15.58
CA SER A 212 2.23 4.41 -14.57
C SER A 212 2.17 3.78 -13.21
N ILE A 213 3.30 3.72 -12.50
CA ILE A 213 3.34 3.47 -11.05
C ILE A 213 3.20 4.81 -10.35
N VAL A 214 2.21 4.94 -9.47
CA VAL A 214 1.95 6.16 -8.70
C VAL A 214 2.11 5.83 -7.22
N VAL A 215 2.93 6.61 -6.52
CA VAL A 215 3.18 6.47 -5.08
C VAL A 215 3.07 7.84 -4.44
N VAL A 216 2.15 8.01 -3.50
CA VAL A 216 2.00 9.24 -2.73
C VAL A 216 1.91 8.90 -1.25
N LEU A 217 2.92 9.35 -0.50
CA LEU A 217 3.08 9.12 0.92
C LEU A 217 2.90 10.44 1.69
N THR A 218 1.95 10.51 2.61
CA THR A 218 1.67 11.72 3.38
C THR A 218 1.68 11.46 4.88
N GLN A 219 2.08 12.51 5.61
CA GLN A 219 1.93 12.59 7.05
C GLN A 219 1.33 13.96 7.33
N SER A 220 0.23 13.98 8.08
CA SER A 220 -0.49 15.19 8.46
C SER A 220 -0.21 15.55 9.91
N PRO A 221 -0.37 16.83 10.30
CA PRO A 221 -0.38 17.21 11.71
C PRO A 221 -1.42 16.43 12.51
N THR A 222 -1.13 16.15 13.77
CA THR A 222 -2.07 15.55 14.73
C THR A 222 -3.39 16.34 14.75
N GLY A 223 -4.52 15.63 14.81
CA GLY A 223 -5.86 16.24 14.77
C GLY A 223 -6.41 16.49 13.36
N THR A 224 -5.64 16.22 12.29
CA THR A 224 -6.18 16.22 10.92
C THR A 224 -7.23 15.11 10.79
N THR A 225 -8.45 15.45 10.37
CA THR A 225 -9.51 14.47 10.16
C THR A 225 -9.23 13.59 8.94
N PHE A 226 -9.78 12.37 8.94
CA PHE A 226 -9.65 11.45 7.80
C PHE A 226 -10.15 12.08 6.50
N ALA A 227 -11.35 12.70 6.52
CA ALA A 227 -11.92 13.39 5.36
C ALA A 227 -11.04 14.52 4.82
N LYS A 228 -10.39 15.29 5.71
CA LYS A 228 -9.45 16.34 5.27
C LYS A 228 -8.19 15.74 4.64
N ALA A 229 -7.64 14.69 5.25
CA ALA A 229 -6.47 14.00 4.73
C ALA A 229 -6.74 13.38 3.35
N THR A 230 -7.88 12.70 3.16
CA THR A 230 -8.25 12.09 1.87
C THR A 230 -8.47 13.14 0.79
N ALA A 231 -9.12 14.26 1.10
CA ALA A 231 -9.33 15.36 0.16
C ALA A 231 -7.99 15.99 -0.29
N LEU A 232 -7.07 16.24 0.65
CA LEU A 232 -5.76 16.80 0.34
C LEU A 232 -4.90 15.84 -0.48
N LEU A 233 -4.84 14.57 -0.09
CA LEU A 233 -4.09 13.56 -0.83
C LEU A 233 -4.67 13.36 -2.24
N THR A 234 -5.99 13.30 -2.39
CA THR A 234 -6.63 13.12 -3.71
C THR A 234 -6.37 14.32 -4.61
N ARG A 235 -6.42 15.54 -4.08
CA ARG A 235 -6.07 16.76 -4.83
C ARG A 235 -4.62 16.72 -5.32
N LEU A 236 -3.70 16.28 -4.47
CA LEU A 236 -2.30 16.09 -4.87
C LEU A 236 -2.18 15.05 -5.99
N VAL A 237 -2.86 13.91 -5.88
CA VAL A 237 -2.82 12.87 -6.93
C VAL A 237 -3.35 13.39 -8.26
N ARG A 238 -4.46 14.16 -8.25
CA ARG A 238 -5.03 14.79 -9.44
C ARG A 238 -4.08 15.79 -10.11
N SER A 239 -3.15 16.40 -9.36
CA SER A 239 -2.20 17.37 -9.93
C SER A 239 -0.93 16.73 -10.50
N LEU A 240 -0.72 15.42 -10.32
CA LEU A 240 0.49 14.76 -10.80
C LEU A 240 0.39 14.43 -12.30
N PRO A 241 1.50 14.56 -13.07
CA PRO A 241 1.55 14.11 -14.45
C PRO A 241 1.62 12.58 -14.50
N VAL A 242 0.47 11.92 -14.69
CA VAL A 242 0.33 10.45 -14.73
C VAL A 242 -0.01 9.97 -16.15
N PRO A 243 0.99 9.52 -16.93
CA PRO A 243 0.76 9.02 -18.29
C PRO A 243 -0.27 7.88 -18.35
N GLY A 244 -1.21 7.98 -19.31
CA GLY A 244 -2.28 7.00 -19.46
C GLY A 244 -3.39 7.07 -18.41
N GLY A 245 -3.30 7.99 -17.44
CA GLY A 245 -4.40 8.29 -16.53
C GLY A 245 -5.50 9.10 -17.20
N VAL A 246 -6.75 8.68 -16.99
CA VAL A 246 -7.94 9.42 -17.40
C VAL A 246 -8.51 10.09 -16.16
N PRO A 247 -8.37 11.42 -15.96
CA PRO A 247 -8.87 12.09 -14.77
C PRO A 247 -10.38 11.91 -14.62
N THR A 248 -10.84 11.67 -13.39
CA THR A 248 -12.28 11.75 -13.07
C THR A 248 -12.72 13.21 -12.90
N PRO A 249 -13.96 13.56 -13.25
CA PRO A 249 -14.54 14.87 -12.92
C PRO A 249 -14.42 15.16 -11.41
N ALA A 250 -14.25 16.46 -11.10
CA ALA A 250 -13.90 16.90 -9.77
C ALA A 250 -15.02 16.68 -8.75
#